data_AF-A0A366HHF4-F1
#
_entry.id   AF-A0A366HHF4-F1
#
_cell.length_a   1.000
_cell.length_b   1.000
_cell.length_c   1.000
_cell.angle_alpha   90.00
_cell.angle_beta   90.00
_cell.angle_gamma   90.00
#
_symmetry.space_group_name_H-M   'P 1'
#
loop_
_entity.id
_entity.type
_entity.pdbx_description
1 polymer ?
#
loop_
_entity_poly.entity_id
_entity_poly.type
_entity_poly.pdbx_seq_one_letter_code
_entity_poly.pdbx_strand_id
1 'polypeptide(L)'
;MTHPPFMQFACIIVGQAVLVVLAFWAAMDSTSSSKKAQIARLDAEAAAAAAGHSTAILEKYVLELLPYATVLKNQKGYQQAVQKMPPEVAERFDWERVIQPKQKESLVGARRAFAELQRVAREVLHESAMYGTRYPEAMTAWANRTLEVDADTLPELLSGAPAGQAYAMLVGKATGVSWKKYQDAAARLSQ
;
A
#
# COMPACT_ATOMS: atom_id res chain seq x y z
N MET A 1 6.42 -31.14 14.13
CA MET A 1 5.54 -30.68 15.22
C MET A 1 5.84 -29.19 15.44
N THR A 2 5.35 -28.30 14.57
CA THR A 2 4.06 -27.57 14.64
C THR A 2 3.91 -26.70 15.89
N HIS A 3 4.47 -25.48 15.83
CA HIS A 3 3.99 -24.34 16.61
C HIS A 3 3.02 -23.53 15.74
N PRO A 4 1.84 -23.13 16.25
CA PRO A 4 0.85 -22.39 15.48
C PRO A 4 1.11 -20.86 15.51
N PRO A 5 0.97 -20.15 14.38
CA PRO A 5 1.03 -18.68 14.32
C PRO A 5 -0.37 -18.08 14.49
N PHE A 6 -0.96 -18.19 15.68
CA PHE A 6 -2.27 -17.57 15.96
C PHE A 6 -2.21 -16.46 17.03
N MET A 7 -1.07 -16.23 17.68
CA MET A 7 -0.97 -15.26 18.78
C MET A 7 -0.63 -13.81 18.37
N GLN A 8 -0.20 -13.54 17.13
CA GLN A 8 0.12 -12.17 16.71
C GLN A 8 -1.07 -11.38 16.16
N PHE A 9 -2.10 -12.04 15.62
CA PHE A 9 -3.29 -11.36 15.12
C PHE A 9 -4.25 -10.91 16.23
N ALA A 10 -4.25 -11.60 17.38
CA ALA A 10 -5.07 -11.20 18.52
C ALA A 10 -4.63 -9.85 19.13
N CYS A 11 -3.33 -9.53 19.09
CA CYS A 11 -2.82 -8.31 19.70
C CYS A 11 -3.18 -7.04 18.91
N ILE A 12 -3.33 -7.15 17.58
CA ILE A 12 -3.68 -6.01 16.70
C ILE A 12 -5.20 -5.72 16.77
N ILE A 13 -6.03 -6.76 16.83
CA ILE A 13 -7.50 -6.60 16.91
C ILE A 13 -7.91 -6.02 18.28
N VAL A 14 -7.23 -6.42 19.36
CA VAL A 14 -7.48 -5.86 20.70
C VAL A 14 -7.10 -4.38 20.76
N GLY A 15 -6.02 -3.95 20.08
CA GLY A 15 -5.63 -2.53 20.02
C GLY A 15 -6.68 -1.64 19.35
N GLN A 16 -7.32 -2.12 18.27
CA GLN A 16 -8.39 -1.39 17.58
C GLN A 16 -9.67 -1.32 18.42
N ALA A 17 -10.03 -2.39 19.13
CA ALA A 17 -11.22 -2.42 19.99
C ALA A 17 -11.07 -1.51 21.23
N VAL A 18 -9.88 -1.44 21.82
CA VAL A 18 -9.61 -0.61 23.00
C VAL A 18 -9.73 0.89 22.71
N LEU A 19 -9.31 1.34 21.53
CA LEU A 19 -9.42 2.76 21.15
C LEU A 19 -10.86 3.21 20.89
N VAL A 20 -11.69 2.34 20.31
CA VAL A 20 -13.13 2.62 20.10
C VAL A 20 -13.88 2.70 21.44
N VAL A 21 -13.53 1.85 22.40
CA VAL A 21 -14.14 1.85 23.75
C VAL A 21 -13.66 3.03 24.60
N LEU A 22 -12.40 3.46 24.47
CA LEU A 22 -11.90 4.67 25.15
C LEU A 22 -12.53 5.96 24.57
N ALA A 23 -12.70 6.02 23.24
CA ALA A 23 -13.44 7.11 22.60
C ALA A 23 -14.92 7.17 23.04
N PHE A 24 -15.50 6.02 23.42
CA PHE A 24 -16.86 5.94 23.95
C PHE A 24 -16.98 6.52 25.37
N TRP A 25 -15.96 6.39 26.21
CA TRP A 25 -15.95 6.94 27.57
C TRP A 25 -15.68 8.45 27.61
N ALA A 26 -14.75 8.96 26.80
CA ALA A 26 -14.42 10.39 26.76
C ALA A 26 -15.56 11.26 26.18
N ALA A 27 -16.45 10.69 25.37
CA ALA A 27 -17.59 11.39 24.77
C ALA A 27 -18.77 11.60 25.72
N MET A 28 -18.82 10.92 26.87
CA MET A 28 -19.97 10.97 27.78
C MET A 28 -20.03 12.19 28.70
N ASP A 29 -18.93 12.95 28.89
CA ASP A 29 -18.83 13.85 30.06
C ASP A 29 -18.83 15.38 29.79
N SER A 30 -19.09 15.90 28.58
CA SER A 30 -19.45 17.34 28.48
C SER A 30 -20.15 17.78 27.18
N THR A 31 -21.14 18.66 27.31
CA THR A 31 -21.99 19.14 26.21
C THR A 31 -21.32 20.19 25.30
N SER A 32 -20.29 20.92 25.76
CA SER A 32 -19.44 21.78 24.90
C SER A 32 -18.23 21.01 24.31
N SER A 33 -17.82 19.90 24.95
CA SER A 33 -16.85 18.96 24.38
C SER A 33 -17.48 18.03 23.35
N SER A 34 -18.80 17.83 23.30
CA SER A 34 -19.43 16.89 22.35
C SER A 34 -19.02 17.11 20.89
N LYS A 35 -19.02 18.36 20.40
CA LYS A 35 -18.58 18.69 19.02
C LYS A 35 -17.07 18.52 18.84
N LYS A 36 -16.27 18.91 19.83
CA LYS A 36 -14.80 18.75 19.79
C LYS A 36 -14.39 17.28 19.85
N ALA A 37 -15.06 16.50 20.69
CA ALA A 37 -14.93 15.06 20.81
C ALA A 37 -15.39 14.35 19.54
N GLN A 38 -16.48 14.80 18.92
CA GLN A 38 -16.94 14.27 17.64
C GLN A 38 -15.95 14.57 16.50
N ILE A 39 -15.37 15.77 16.45
CA ILE A 39 -14.32 16.10 15.47
C ILE A 39 -13.07 15.25 15.73
N ALA A 40 -12.61 15.16 16.98
CA ALA A 40 -11.46 14.34 17.36
C ALA A 40 -11.69 12.85 17.03
N ARG A 41 -12.92 12.36 17.21
CA ARG A 41 -13.32 11.01 16.82
C ARG A 41 -13.26 10.81 15.31
N LEU A 42 -13.84 11.71 14.52
CA LEU A 42 -13.80 11.62 13.06
C LEU A 42 -12.35 11.70 12.53
N ASP A 43 -11.51 12.52 13.16
CA ASP A 43 -10.09 12.61 12.82
C ASP A 43 -9.34 11.31 13.19
N ALA A 44 -9.68 10.68 14.32
CA ALA A 44 -9.12 9.41 14.75
C ALA A 44 -9.58 8.25 13.85
N GLU A 45 -10.85 8.22 13.43
CA GLU A 45 -11.39 7.24 12.49
C GLU A 45 -10.68 7.34 11.13
N ALA A 46 -10.54 8.56 10.60
CA ALA A 46 -9.80 8.81 9.35
C ALA A 46 -8.32 8.41 9.46
N ALA A 47 -7.67 8.69 10.60
CA ALA A 47 -6.27 8.33 10.83
C ALA A 47 -6.09 6.82 10.98
N ALA A 48 -7.00 6.13 11.68
CA ALA A 48 -6.98 4.68 11.84
C ALA A 48 -7.19 3.96 10.51
N ALA A 49 -8.14 4.43 9.68
CA ALA A 49 -8.38 3.89 8.35
C ALA A 49 -7.12 4.03 7.47
N ALA A 50 -6.51 5.22 7.43
CA ALA A 50 -5.27 5.44 6.70
C ALA A 50 -4.08 4.62 7.24
N ALA A 51 -3.98 4.42 8.56
CA ALA A 51 -2.96 3.55 9.15
C ALA A 51 -3.17 2.08 8.75
N GLY A 52 -4.41 1.61 8.67
CA GLY A 52 -4.75 0.28 8.16
C GLY A 52 -4.21 0.04 6.74
N HIS A 53 -4.41 1.00 5.84
CA HIS A 53 -3.87 0.95 4.49
C HIS A 53 -2.34 0.96 4.44
N SER A 54 -1.69 1.60 5.41
CA SER A 54 -0.22 1.73 5.44
C SER A 54 0.48 0.38 5.53
N THR A 55 -0.06 -0.52 6.35
CA THR A 55 0.47 -1.87 6.50
C THR A 55 0.33 -2.66 5.19
N ALA A 56 -0.84 -2.60 4.56
CA ALA A 56 -1.08 -3.26 3.27
C ALA A 56 -0.16 -2.74 2.16
N ILE A 57 0.06 -1.41 2.12
CA ILE A 57 1.00 -0.79 1.18
C ILE A 57 2.42 -1.31 1.40
N LEU A 58 2.90 -1.31 2.64
CA LEU A 58 4.26 -1.77 2.96
C LEU A 58 4.46 -3.26 2.65
N GLU A 59 3.49 -4.10 3.01
CA GLU A 59 3.53 -5.53 2.71
C GLU A 59 3.61 -5.78 1.20
N LYS A 60 2.67 -5.22 0.43
CA LYS A 60 2.62 -5.45 -1.02
C LYS A 60 3.78 -4.80 -1.76
N TYR A 61 4.18 -3.59 -1.40
CA TYR A 61 5.27 -2.89 -2.07
C TYR A 61 6.64 -3.46 -1.69
N VAL A 62 6.94 -3.60 -0.41
CA VAL A 62 8.28 -3.94 0.07
C VAL A 62 8.54 -5.44 0.07
N LEU A 63 7.57 -6.25 0.50
CA LEU A 63 7.77 -7.68 0.69
C LEU A 63 7.40 -8.50 -0.55
N GLU A 64 6.43 -8.04 -1.34
CA GLU A 64 5.99 -8.78 -2.52
C GLU A 64 6.51 -8.17 -3.82
N LEU A 65 6.44 -6.84 -4.01
CA LEU A 65 6.72 -6.25 -5.31
C LEU A 65 8.21 -5.96 -5.56
N LEU A 66 8.89 -5.31 -4.61
CA LEU A 66 10.31 -4.96 -4.74
C LEU A 66 11.25 -6.18 -4.98
N PRO A 67 11.07 -7.34 -4.32
CA PRO A 67 11.93 -8.50 -4.55
C PRO A 67 11.86 -9.03 -5.98
N TYR A 68 10.77 -8.76 -6.70
CA TYR A 68 10.56 -9.19 -8.09
C TYR A 68 10.96 -8.14 -9.14
N ALA A 69 11.44 -6.95 -8.71
CA ALA A 69 11.83 -5.86 -9.60
C ALA A 69 12.83 -6.29 -10.69
N THR A 70 13.84 -7.09 -10.31
CA THR A 70 14.86 -7.60 -11.23
C THR A 70 14.26 -8.51 -12.31
N VAL A 71 13.30 -9.37 -11.94
CA VAL A 71 12.67 -10.29 -12.89
C VAL A 71 11.80 -9.51 -13.88
N LEU A 72 11.04 -8.53 -13.40
CA LEU A 72 10.24 -7.63 -14.26
C LEU A 72 11.12 -6.84 -15.24
N LYS A 73 12.25 -6.32 -14.78
CA LYS A 73 13.21 -5.61 -15.63
C LYS A 73 13.80 -6.53 -16.69
N ASN A 74 14.18 -7.75 -16.31
CA ASN A 74 14.74 -8.74 -17.24
C ASN A 74 13.71 -9.16 -18.30
N GLN A 75 12.45 -9.37 -17.92
CA GLN A 75 11.37 -9.63 -18.86
C GLN A 75 11.22 -8.50 -19.87
N LYS A 76 11.12 -7.24 -19.41
CA LYS A 76 10.97 -6.06 -20.29
C LYS A 76 12.16 -5.94 -21.24
N GLY A 77 13.39 -6.09 -20.73
CA GLY A 77 14.61 -6.06 -21.55
C GLY A 77 14.65 -7.17 -22.59
N TYR A 78 14.24 -8.39 -22.22
CA TYR A 78 14.16 -9.52 -23.14
C TYR A 78 13.14 -9.27 -24.26
N GLN A 79 11.93 -8.84 -23.90
CA GLN A 79 10.88 -8.52 -24.89
C GLN A 79 11.32 -7.42 -25.84
N GLN A 80 11.98 -6.37 -25.34
CA GLN A 80 12.54 -5.31 -26.19
C GLN A 80 13.64 -5.81 -27.13
N ALA A 81 14.46 -6.77 -26.70
CA ALA A 81 15.47 -7.39 -27.57
C ALA A 81 14.82 -8.25 -28.65
N VAL A 82 13.81 -9.05 -28.30
CA VAL A 82 13.06 -9.90 -29.23
C VAL A 82 12.31 -9.06 -30.28
N GLN A 83 11.72 -7.93 -29.88
CA GLN A 83 11.04 -7.01 -30.81
C GLN A 83 11.96 -6.40 -31.89
N LYS A 84 13.27 -6.37 -31.65
CA LYS A 84 14.27 -5.87 -32.61
C LYS A 84 14.75 -6.95 -33.59
N MET A 85 14.34 -8.20 -33.39
CA MET A 85 14.72 -9.33 -34.24
C MET A 85 13.74 -9.49 -35.41
N PRO A 86 14.17 -10.14 -36.52
CA PRO A 86 13.24 -10.57 -37.56
C PRO A 86 12.14 -11.49 -37.00
N PRO A 87 10.88 -11.42 -37.49
CA PRO A 87 9.75 -12.18 -36.95
C PRO A 87 10.00 -13.70 -36.84
N GLU A 88 10.65 -14.27 -37.86
CA GLU A 88 11.01 -15.70 -37.94
C GLU A 88 11.96 -16.15 -36.83
N VAL A 89 12.79 -15.22 -36.33
CA VAL A 89 13.71 -15.44 -35.22
C VAL A 89 12.99 -15.17 -33.89
N ALA A 90 12.18 -14.12 -33.83
CA ALA A 90 11.42 -13.73 -32.64
C ALA A 90 10.49 -14.85 -32.14
N GLU A 91 9.80 -15.56 -33.03
CA GLU A 91 8.93 -16.70 -32.66
C GLU A 91 9.66 -17.85 -31.96
N ARG A 92 10.97 -18.02 -32.23
CA ARG A 92 11.80 -19.04 -31.59
C ARG A 92 12.25 -18.63 -30.19
N PHE A 93 12.26 -17.34 -29.92
CA PHE A 93 12.66 -16.72 -28.65
C PHE A 93 11.45 -16.17 -27.89
N ASP A 94 10.32 -16.88 -27.94
CA ASP A 94 9.19 -16.57 -27.07
C ASP A 94 9.60 -16.74 -25.59
N TRP A 95 9.40 -15.68 -24.80
CA TRP A 95 9.75 -15.62 -23.38
C TRP A 95 9.11 -16.76 -22.59
N GLU A 96 7.87 -17.13 -22.92
CA GLU A 96 7.16 -18.21 -22.23
C GLU A 96 7.81 -19.59 -22.43
N ARG A 97 8.60 -19.76 -23.50
CA ARG A 97 9.33 -21.01 -23.77
C ARG A 97 10.69 -21.08 -23.09
N VAL A 98 11.32 -19.94 -22.81
CA VAL A 98 12.69 -19.87 -22.27
C VAL A 98 12.75 -19.56 -20.78
N ILE A 99 11.68 -19.00 -20.21
CA ILE A 99 11.65 -18.61 -18.81
C ILE A 99 11.63 -19.84 -17.89
N GLN A 100 12.38 -19.78 -16.78
CA GLN A 100 12.32 -20.81 -15.75
C GLN A 100 10.98 -20.73 -14.98
N PRO A 101 10.40 -21.87 -14.55
CA PRO A 101 9.13 -21.89 -13.81
C PRO A 101 9.11 -20.95 -12.59
N LYS A 102 10.20 -20.91 -11.81
CA LYS A 102 10.34 -20.02 -10.64
C LYS A 102 10.27 -18.53 -10.99
N GLN A 103 10.84 -18.14 -12.14
CA GLN A 103 10.78 -16.76 -12.61
C GLN A 103 9.37 -16.42 -13.12
N LYS A 104 8.68 -17.39 -13.73
CA LYS A 104 7.28 -17.24 -14.13
C LYS A 104 6.37 -17.03 -12.94
N GLU A 105 6.53 -17.82 -11.88
CA GLU A 105 5.83 -17.63 -10.61
C GLU A 105 6.09 -16.25 -10.01
N SER A 106 7.36 -15.81 -10.04
CA SER A 106 7.76 -14.49 -9.54
C SER A 106 7.09 -13.35 -10.32
N LEU A 107 6.98 -13.46 -11.65
CA LEU A 107 6.27 -12.49 -12.50
C LEU A 107 4.77 -12.44 -12.17
N VAL A 108 4.14 -13.60 -12.01
CA VAL A 108 2.72 -13.68 -11.62
C VAL A 108 2.51 -13.07 -10.23
N GLY A 109 3.41 -13.37 -9.28
CA GLY A 109 3.39 -12.79 -7.94
C GLY A 109 3.51 -11.26 -7.96
N ALA A 110 4.45 -10.72 -8.74
CA ALA A 110 4.63 -9.28 -8.88
C ALA A 110 3.40 -8.58 -9.47
N ARG A 111 2.80 -9.16 -10.52
CA ARG A 111 1.57 -8.62 -11.13
C ARG A 111 0.40 -8.65 -10.16
N ARG A 112 0.27 -9.71 -9.37
CA ARG A 112 -0.76 -9.82 -8.32
C ARG A 112 -0.55 -8.77 -7.23
N ALA A 113 0.68 -8.63 -6.72
CA ALA A 113 1.01 -7.63 -5.71
C ALA A 113 0.71 -6.21 -6.20
N PHE A 114 1.01 -5.92 -7.46
CA PHE A 114 0.69 -4.62 -8.05
C PHE A 114 -0.82 -4.39 -8.21
N ALA A 115 -1.58 -5.40 -8.64
CA ALA A 115 -3.04 -5.32 -8.71
C ALA A 115 -3.67 -5.08 -7.32
N GLU A 116 -3.12 -5.70 -6.27
CA GLU A 116 -3.54 -5.43 -4.89
C GLU A 116 -3.22 -3.99 -4.46
N LEU A 117 -2.04 -3.45 -4.82
CA LEU A 117 -1.74 -2.02 -4.57
C LEU A 117 -2.74 -1.10 -5.28
N GLN A 118 -3.15 -1.42 -6.51
CA GLN A 118 -4.19 -0.66 -7.22
C GLN A 118 -5.58 -0.82 -6.59
N ARG A 119 -5.88 -1.97 -5.99
CA ARG A 119 -7.11 -2.14 -5.17
C ARG A 119 -7.08 -1.24 -3.94
N VAL A 120 -5.99 -1.29 -3.17
CA VAL A 120 -5.80 -0.44 -1.97
C VAL A 120 -5.85 1.04 -2.34
N ALA A 121 -5.25 1.44 -3.47
CA ALA A 121 -5.32 2.82 -3.95
C ALA A 121 -6.77 3.28 -4.20
N ARG A 122 -7.62 2.42 -4.79
CA ARG A 122 -9.05 2.74 -4.97
C ARG A 122 -9.79 2.89 -3.65
N GLU A 123 -9.50 2.05 -2.67
CA GLU A 123 -10.07 2.13 -1.32
C GLU A 123 -9.65 3.43 -0.63
N VAL A 124 -8.37 3.78 -0.73
CA VAL A 124 -7.83 5.05 -0.21
C VAL A 124 -8.52 6.27 -0.84
N LEU A 125 -8.78 6.27 -2.16
CA LEU A 125 -9.51 7.36 -2.80
C LEU A 125 -10.98 7.41 -2.38
N HIS A 126 -11.60 6.25 -2.20
CA HIS A 126 -12.98 6.15 -1.72
C HIS A 126 -13.12 6.71 -0.30
N GLU A 127 -12.22 6.32 0.61
CA GLU A 127 -12.19 6.82 1.99
C GLU A 127 -11.81 8.30 2.07
N SER A 128 -10.87 8.75 1.24
CA SER A 128 -10.52 10.17 1.12
C SER A 128 -11.74 11.01 0.72
N ALA A 129 -12.60 10.51 -0.18
CA ALA A 129 -13.85 11.17 -0.52
C ALA A 129 -14.85 11.22 0.65
N MET A 130 -14.89 10.20 1.52
CA MET A 130 -15.75 10.20 2.71
C MET A 130 -15.27 11.15 3.80
N TYR A 131 -13.97 11.11 4.12
CA TYR A 131 -13.39 11.88 5.23
C TYR A 131 -12.95 13.29 4.82
N GLY A 132 -12.85 13.57 3.52
CA GLY A 132 -12.45 14.85 2.96
C GLY A 132 -11.05 15.28 3.43
N THR A 133 -10.93 16.53 3.85
CA THR A 133 -9.64 17.12 4.28
C THR A 133 -9.01 16.49 5.52
N ARG A 134 -9.74 15.62 6.23
CA ARG A 134 -9.24 14.89 7.40
C ARG A 134 -8.30 13.76 6.99
N TYR A 135 -8.56 13.15 5.84
CA TYR A 135 -7.76 12.06 5.32
C TYR A 135 -6.35 12.54 4.96
N PRO A 136 -5.28 11.74 5.16
CA PRO A 136 -3.93 12.19 4.86
C PRO A 136 -3.73 12.45 3.36
N GLU A 137 -3.40 13.70 3.00
CA GLU A 137 -3.14 14.10 1.59
C GLU A 137 -2.05 13.23 0.95
N ALA A 138 -1.02 12.85 1.71
CA ALA A 138 0.04 11.99 1.23
C ALA A 138 -0.47 10.60 0.78
N MET A 139 -1.51 10.06 1.43
CA MET A 139 -2.14 8.81 1.02
C MET A 139 -2.95 8.98 -0.27
N THR A 140 -3.69 10.08 -0.40
CA THR A 140 -4.43 10.38 -1.63
C THR A 140 -3.48 10.63 -2.81
N ALA A 141 -2.38 11.36 -2.60
CA ALA A 141 -1.34 11.55 -3.60
C ALA A 141 -0.68 10.23 -4.01
N TRP A 142 -0.43 9.34 -3.05
CA TRP A 142 0.04 7.99 -3.36
C TRP A 142 -0.95 7.21 -4.21
N ALA A 143 -2.22 7.15 -3.79
CA ALA A 143 -3.24 6.40 -4.48
C ALA A 143 -3.48 6.88 -5.92
N ASN A 144 -3.56 8.20 -6.13
CA ASN A 144 -3.66 8.78 -7.48
C ASN A 144 -2.48 8.34 -8.34
N ARG A 145 -1.26 8.48 -7.81
CA ARG A 145 -0.06 8.09 -8.56
C ARG A 145 -0.05 6.60 -8.88
N THR A 146 -0.39 5.73 -7.94
CA THR A 146 -0.42 4.27 -8.15
C THR A 146 -1.44 3.85 -9.21
N LEU A 147 -2.55 4.58 -9.36
CA LEU A 147 -3.56 4.30 -10.38
C LEU A 147 -3.19 4.81 -11.78
N GLU A 148 -2.28 5.78 -11.89
CA GLU A 148 -1.69 6.20 -13.17
C GLU A 148 -0.60 5.23 -13.68
N VAL A 149 -0.14 4.31 -12.84
CA VAL A 149 0.93 3.39 -13.21
C VAL A 149 0.37 2.23 -14.02
N ASP A 150 0.85 2.11 -15.26
CA ASP A 150 0.63 0.94 -16.09
C ASP A 150 1.62 -0.18 -15.75
N ALA A 151 1.18 -1.42 -15.96
CA ALA A 151 2.01 -2.61 -15.74
C ALA A 151 3.33 -2.58 -16.54
N ASP A 152 3.36 -1.93 -17.70
CA ASP A 152 4.55 -1.80 -18.56
C ASP A 152 5.58 -0.80 -18.02
N THR A 153 5.13 0.13 -17.17
CA THR A 153 5.99 1.14 -16.50
C THR A 153 6.46 0.68 -15.12
N LEU A 154 5.89 -0.41 -14.60
CA LEU A 154 6.23 -1.02 -13.33
C LEU A 154 7.74 -1.30 -13.14
N PRO A 155 8.50 -1.80 -14.15
CA PRO A 155 9.93 -2.03 -13.98
C PRO A 155 10.73 -0.73 -13.76
N GLU A 156 10.27 0.40 -14.29
CA GLU A 156 10.93 1.70 -14.12
C GLU A 156 10.67 2.27 -12.72
N LEU A 157 9.46 2.07 -12.20
CA LEU A 157 9.07 2.47 -10.84
C LEU A 157 9.72 1.63 -9.74
N LEU A 158 10.08 0.40 -10.06
CA LEU A 158 10.79 -0.48 -9.14
C LEU A 158 12.32 -0.40 -9.31
N SER A 159 12.79 0.47 -10.20
CA SER A 159 14.23 0.68 -10.41
C SER A 159 14.78 1.80 -9.54
N GLY A 160 16.12 1.88 -9.45
CA GLY A 160 16.79 3.02 -8.84
C GLY A 160 16.74 4.32 -9.66
N ALA A 161 15.99 4.35 -10.78
CA ALA A 161 15.83 5.56 -11.59
C ALA A 161 15.05 6.65 -10.83
N PRO A 162 15.12 7.92 -11.26
CA PRO A 162 14.43 9.03 -10.59
C PRO A 162 12.92 8.78 -10.38
N ALA A 163 12.26 8.16 -11.35
CA ALA A 163 10.83 7.80 -11.24
C ALA A 163 10.56 6.79 -10.12
N GLY A 164 11.43 5.78 -9.95
CA GLY A 164 11.29 4.79 -8.89
C GLY A 164 11.65 5.33 -7.51
N GLN A 165 12.66 6.20 -7.41
CA GLN A 165 12.97 6.91 -6.17
C GLN A 165 11.82 7.82 -5.74
N ALA A 166 11.23 8.58 -6.69
CA ALA A 166 10.09 9.43 -6.41
C ALA A 166 8.87 8.62 -5.92
N TYR A 167 8.61 7.46 -6.53
CA TYR A 167 7.53 6.57 -6.10
C TYR A 167 7.79 5.98 -4.70
N ALA A 168 9.01 5.51 -4.43
CA ALA A 168 9.40 5.00 -3.12
C ALA A 168 9.30 6.06 -2.01
N MET A 169 9.71 7.30 -2.30
CA MET A 169 9.54 8.42 -1.38
C MET A 169 8.07 8.70 -1.09
N LEU A 170 7.23 8.62 -2.12
CA LEU A 170 5.80 8.88 -2.02
C LEU A 170 5.07 7.76 -1.25
N VAL A 171 5.48 6.49 -1.40
CA VAL A 171 5.09 5.38 -0.52
C VAL A 171 5.50 5.67 0.93
N GLY A 172 6.77 6.03 1.17
CA GLY A 172 7.28 6.30 2.52
C GLY A 172 6.59 7.51 3.19
N LYS A 173 6.28 8.55 2.42
CA LYS A 173 5.54 9.72 2.91
C LYS A 173 4.10 9.36 3.26
N ALA A 174 3.43 8.57 2.42
CA ALA A 174 2.06 8.14 2.67
C ALA A 174 1.94 7.32 3.96
N THR A 175 2.80 6.30 4.12
CA THR A 175 2.79 5.39 5.28
C THR A 175 3.33 6.04 6.56
N GLY A 176 4.30 6.96 6.44
CA GLY A 176 4.84 7.69 7.58
C GLY A 176 3.86 8.74 8.13
N VAL A 177 3.19 9.50 7.26
CA VAL A 177 2.24 10.54 7.68
C VAL A 177 0.98 9.95 8.29
N SER A 178 0.45 8.86 7.74
CA SER A 178 -0.70 8.15 8.31
C SER A 178 -0.39 7.60 9.70
N TRP A 179 0.77 6.96 9.88
CA TRP A 179 1.19 6.43 11.18
C TRP A 179 1.34 7.52 12.22
N LYS A 180 1.97 8.65 11.85
CA LYS A 180 2.09 9.81 12.73
C LYS A 180 0.72 10.39 13.11
N LYS A 181 -0.18 10.59 12.13
CA LYS A 181 -1.55 11.06 12.41
C LYS A 181 -2.31 10.13 13.34
N TYR A 182 -2.13 8.82 13.22
CA TYR A 182 -2.72 7.84 14.13
C TYR A 182 -2.15 7.95 15.54
N GLN A 183 -0.82 8.08 15.69
CA GLN A 183 -0.18 8.28 16.99
C GLN A 183 -0.65 9.59 17.66
N ASP A 184 -0.71 10.68 16.91
CA ASP A 184 -1.19 11.98 17.41
C ASP A 184 -2.66 11.92 17.85
N ALA A 185 -3.50 11.21 17.09
CA ALA A 185 -4.91 10.99 17.46
C ALA A 185 -5.05 10.13 18.71
N ALA A 186 -4.29 9.03 18.82
CA ALA A 186 -4.28 8.18 20.00
C ALA A 186 -3.81 8.93 21.26
N ALA A 187 -2.77 9.76 21.14
CA ALA A 187 -2.27 10.58 22.25
C ALA A 187 -3.33 11.57 22.76
N ARG A 188 -4.06 12.23 21.85
CA ARG A 188 -5.16 13.17 22.20
C ARG A 188 -6.35 12.48 22.85
N LEU A 189 -6.59 11.20 22.57
CA LEU A 189 -7.66 10.41 23.17
C LEU A 189 -7.27 9.85 24.55
N SER A 190 -5.97 9.82 24.88
CA SER A 190 -5.46 9.36 26.18
C SER A 190 -5.28 10.46 27.23
N GLN A 191 -5.49 11.73 26.85
CA GLN A 191 -5.45 12.91 27.72
C GLN A 191 -6.87 13.34 28.10
#